data_AF-A0A7Y2D3E0-F1
#
_entry.id   AF-A0A7Y2D3E0-F1
#
_cell.length_a   1.000
_cell.length_b   1.000
_cell.length_c   1.000
_cell.angle_alpha   90.00
_cell.angle_beta   90.00
_cell.angle_gamma   90.00
#
_symmetry.space_group_name_H-M   'P 1'
#
loop_
_entity.id
_entity.type
_entity.pdbx_description
1 polymer ?
#
loop_
_entity_poly.entity_id
_entity_poly.type
_entity_poly.pdbx_seq_one_letter_code
_entity_poly.pdbx_strand_id
1 'polypeptide(L)'
;MLLALLMAGSLNIFAWDQVGHKITAIIAWEQMRPDVRDKVFKILLDAPEDSHLSVPYDAFTSRSDEIKRLELFMFASIWPDFVRNRSFENRHKLYNQGNWHYAAIFWEQKSDGARILEEFRGSGGIAVPKLTDFEKTMRDPSYKDEEKALAIAWYLHVAGDLHNPLHNASRVTEKEPEGDQGGNLFVLVPRTETSFGVNLHSYWDSIIGRVKPRKNDEWDTDYLRPIARKFMKKHPVRTFDKTMLERDYNSWNREGFAFLHPVVYDGVERGNLPSKKYRKRAFKLARKQITLAGYRIGNAMNALFSENQAAFYKHPCEVIRVVRYPISKRRTLNQKLRIALLNVCPPNRGMVARPVTSIKANGNELNVEFDVIRVFDSEAQAKEYAAKNKIEDAVYN
;
A
#
# COMPACT_ATOMS: atom_id res chain seq x y z
N MET A 1 -40.25 32.14 -16.38
CA MET A 1 -40.05 30.93 -15.54
C MET A 1 -38.86 30.17 -16.09
N LEU A 2 -37.65 30.40 -15.55
CA LEU A 2 -36.46 29.63 -15.92
C LEU A 2 -36.43 28.34 -15.10
N LEU A 3 -36.40 27.19 -15.79
CA LEU A 3 -36.12 25.88 -15.20
C LEU A 3 -34.71 25.89 -14.58
N ALA A 4 -34.61 25.67 -13.28
CA ALA A 4 -33.35 25.38 -12.61
C ALA A 4 -33.01 23.89 -12.82
N LEU A 5 -32.00 23.60 -13.63
CA LEU A 5 -31.38 22.27 -13.70
C LEU A 5 -30.64 21.99 -12.39
N LEU A 6 -31.19 21.09 -11.59
CA LEU A 6 -30.50 20.45 -10.47
C LEU A 6 -29.41 19.52 -11.01
N MET A 7 -28.16 19.98 -11.00
CA MET A 7 -27.00 19.08 -11.16
C MET A 7 -26.83 18.25 -9.89
N ALA A 8 -27.40 17.04 -9.90
CA ALA A 8 -27.09 16.01 -8.92
C ALA A 8 -25.66 15.49 -9.15
N GLY A 9 -24.68 16.19 -8.57
CA GLY A 9 -23.32 15.66 -8.45
C GLY A 9 -23.33 14.41 -7.56
N SER A 10 -23.17 13.25 -8.17
CA SER A 10 -22.91 11.99 -7.47
C SER A 10 -21.45 12.01 -7.02
N LEU A 11 -21.21 12.34 -5.75
CA LEU A 11 -19.91 12.10 -5.14
C LEU A 11 -19.82 10.61 -4.79
N ASN A 12 -18.92 9.95 -5.51
CA ASN A 12 -18.62 8.54 -5.38
C ASN A 12 -18.12 8.23 -3.96
N ILE A 13 -18.75 7.26 -3.31
CA ILE A 13 -18.33 6.71 -2.02
C ILE A 13 -17.16 5.76 -2.33
N PHE A 14 -15.96 6.31 -2.25
CA PHE A 14 -14.69 5.61 -2.43
C PHE A 14 -14.37 4.84 -1.16
N ALA A 15 -13.65 3.72 -1.30
CA ALA A 15 -13.28 2.81 -0.23
C ALA A 15 -12.31 3.46 0.76
N TRP A 16 -11.10 2.96 1.08
CA TRP A 16 -10.12 3.96 1.57
C TRP A 16 -10.16 5.15 0.61
N ASP A 17 -10.27 6.38 1.10
CA ASP A 17 -10.36 7.48 0.13
C ASP A 17 -9.05 7.51 -0.68
N GLN A 18 -8.97 8.39 -1.67
CA GLN A 18 -7.77 8.46 -2.51
C GLN A 18 -6.48 8.63 -1.69
N VAL A 19 -6.53 9.25 -0.50
CA VAL A 19 -5.37 9.41 0.38
C VAL A 19 -4.92 8.05 0.94
N GLY A 20 -5.86 7.23 1.42
CA GLY A 20 -5.55 5.91 1.97
C GLY A 20 -4.97 4.95 0.92
N HIS A 21 -5.59 4.83 -0.25
CA HIS A 21 -5.07 3.98 -1.34
C HIS A 21 -3.69 4.42 -1.82
N LYS A 22 -3.50 5.71 -2.05
CA LYS A 22 -2.20 6.24 -2.49
C LYS A 22 -1.11 6.00 -1.45
N ILE A 23 -1.41 6.10 -0.15
CA ILE A 23 -0.43 5.74 0.90
C ILE A 23 -0.11 4.24 0.86
N THR A 24 -1.12 3.37 0.73
CA THR A 24 -0.93 1.92 0.55
C THR A 24 -0.02 1.64 -0.65
N ALA A 25 -0.27 2.30 -1.78
CA ALA A 25 0.54 2.19 -3.00
C ALA A 25 1.97 2.69 -2.81
N ILE A 26 2.19 3.81 -2.13
CA ILE A 26 3.55 4.30 -1.83
C ILE A 26 4.30 3.29 -0.96
N ILE A 27 3.67 2.73 0.06
CA ILE A 27 4.30 1.73 0.93
C ILE A 27 4.63 0.46 0.14
N ALA A 28 3.71 0.00 -0.71
CA ALA A 28 3.95 -1.13 -1.61
C ALA A 28 5.12 -0.85 -2.57
N TRP A 29 5.14 0.33 -3.20
CA TRP A 29 6.22 0.77 -4.07
C TRP A 29 7.56 0.71 -3.34
N GLU A 30 7.67 1.32 -2.16
CA GLU A 30 8.89 1.34 -1.36
C GLU A 30 9.35 -0.09 -0.94
N GLN A 31 8.46 -1.10 -0.92
CA GLN A 31 8.82 -2.51 -0.71
C GLN A 31 9.10 -3.34 -1.96
N MET A 32 8.62 -2.91 -3.12
CA MET A 32 8.94 -3.61 -4.37
C MET A 32 10.41 -3.45 -4.71
N ARG A 33 11.01 -4.51 -5.26
CA ARG A 33 12.34 -4.42 -5.84
C ARG A 33 12.33 -3.55 -7.12
N PRO A 34 13.45 -2.93 -7.51
CA PRO A 34 13.51 -2.09 -8.71
C PRO A 34 13.13 -2.81 -9.99
N ASP A 35 13.58 -4.07 -10.16
CA ASP A 35 13.24 -4.89 -11.33
C ASP A 35 11.72 -5.12 -11.42
N VAL A 36 11.07 -5.33 -10.27
CA VAL A 36 9.61 -5.50 -10.17
C VAL A 36 8.90 -4.19 -10.43
N ARG A 37 9.37 -3.06 -9.87
CA ARG A 37 8.83 -1.71 -10.15
C ARG A 37 8.87 -1.43 -11.64
N ASP A 38 9.99 -1.71 -12.30
CA ASP A 38 10.17 -1.47 -13.72
C ASP A 38 9.24 -2.35 -14.57
N LYS A 39 9.07 -3.62 -14.21
CA LYS A 39 8.17 -4.53 -14.91
C LYS A 39 6.70 -4.13 -14.74
N VAL A 40 6.27 -3.89 -13.50
CA VAL A 40 4.91 -3.43 -13.18
C VAL A 40 4.61 -2.10 -13.87
N PHE A 41 5.56 -1.18 -13.88
CA PHE A 41 5.44 0.10 -14.57
C PHE A 41 5.23 -0.08 -16.07
N LYS A 42 6.02 -0.92 -16.75
CA LYS A 42 5.86 -1.20 -18.19
C LYS A 42 4.47 -1.78 -18.49
N ILE A 43 4.03 -2.76 -17.71
CA ILE A 43 2.69 -3.35 -17.86
C ILE A 43 1.61 -2.28 -17.69
N LEU A 44 1.73 -1.38 -16.71
CA LEU A 44 0.75 -0.30 -16.49
C LEU A 44 0.69 0.71 -17.64
N LEU A 45 1.78 0.90 -18.41
CA LEU A 45 1.76 1.74 -19.61
C LEU A 45 0.95 1.11 -20.75
N ASP A 46 0.93 -0.22 -20.82
CA ASP A 46 0.17 -0.97 -21.83
C ASP A 46 -1.32 -1.07 -21.51
N ALA A 47 -1.84 -0.35 -20.51
CA ALA A 47 -3.25 -0.34 -20.22
C ALA A 47 -4.07 0.14 -21.44
N PRO A 48 -5.28 -0.41 -21.69
CA PRO A 48 -6.14 0.03 -22.79
C PRO A 48 -6.36 1.55 -22.76
N GLU A 49 -6.27 2.22 -23.91
CA GLU A 49 -6.36 3.68 -24.00
C GLU A 49 -7.67 4.22 -23.40
N ASP A 50 -8.79 3.54 -23.67
CA ASP A 50 -10.13 3.89 -23.19
C ASP A 50 -10.33 3.67 -21.67
N SER A 51 -9.40 2.97 -21.01
CA SER A 51 -9.34 2.85 -19.55
C SER A 51 -8.84 4.15 -18.90
N HIS A 52 -8.07 4.96 -19.62
CA HIS A 52 -7.35 6.13 -19.13
C HIS A 52 -6.43 5.83 -17.92
N LEU A 53 -6.00 4.58 -17.73
CA LEU A 53 -5.15 4.18 -16.59
C LEU A 53 -3.72 4.74 -16.69
N SER A 54 -3.13 4.77 -17.88
CA SER A 54 -1.75 5.23 -18.15
C SER A 54 -1.62 6.75 -18.31
N VAL A 55 -2.74 7.46 -18.52
CA VAL A 55 -2.80 8.91 -18.80
C VAL A 55 -1.96 9.79 -17.86
N PRO A 56 -1.90 9.56 -16.52
CA PRO A 56 -1.12 10.42 -15.64
C PRO A 56 0.38 10.44 -15.93
N TYR A 57 0.92 9.41 -16.60
CA TYR A 57 2.34 9.34 -16.94
C TYR A 57 2.71 10.31 -18.08
N ASP A 58 1.80 10.53 -19.03
CA ASP A 58 1.98 11.44 -20.17
C ASP A 58 1.68 12.91 -19.82
N ALA A 59 1.42 13.20 -18.54
CA ALA A 59 1.30 14.58 -18.10
C ALA A 59 2.62 15.33 -18.35
N PHE A 60 2.57 16.40 -19.14
CA PHE A 60 3.68 17.32 -19.41
C PHE A 60 4.16 18.03 -18.13
N THR A 61 4.89 17.30 -17.28
CA THR A 61 5.41 17.80 -16.01
C THR A 61 6.94 17.82 -16.04
N SER A 62 7.54 18.74 -15.29
CA SER A 62 8.99 18.81 -15.08
C SER A 62 9.51 17.80 -14.05
N ARG A 63 8.66 16.86 -13.59
CA ARG A 63 9.00 15.90 -12.54
C ARG A 63 9.91 14.79 -13.10
N SER A 64 10.84 14.32 -12.26
CA SER A 64 11.75 13.23 -12.62
C SER A 64 11.00 11.95 -12.97
N ASP A 65 11.58 11.11 -13.84
CA ASP A 65 10.98 9.84 -14.26
C ASP A 65 10.58 8.93 -13.07
N GLU A 66 11.44 8.79 -12.06
CA GLU A 66 11.16 8.00 -10.85
C GLU A 66 9.84 8.42 -10.17
N ILE A 67 9.60 9.73 -10.11
CA ILE A 67 8.42 10.30 -9.47
C ILE A 67 7.18 10.08 -10.32
N LYS A 68 7.27 10.25 -11.65
CA LYS A 68 6.16 9.97 -12.57
C LYS A 68 5.73 8.50 -12.53
N ARG A 69 6.70 7.57 -12.43
CA ARG A 69 6.41 6.13 -12.26
C ARG A 69 5.65 5.85 -10.96
N LEU A 70 6.10 6.46 -9.85
CA LEU A 70 5.39 6.35 -8.57
C LEU A 70 3.99 6.96 -8.64
N GLU A 71 3.83 8.10 -9.31
CA GLU A 71 2.53 8.77 -9.49
C GLU A 71 1.54 7.94 -10.32
N LEU A 72 2.01 7.27 -11.37
CA LEU A 72 1.22 6.30 -12.12
C LEU A 72 0.80 5.11 -11.23
N PHE A 73 1.71 4.54 -10.45
CA PHE A 73 1.40 3.44 -9.54
C PHE A 73 0.42 3.85 -8.43
N MET A 74 0.56 5.07 -7.90
CA MET A 74 -0.39 5.68 -6.97
C MET A 74 -1.77 5.87 -7.63
N PHE A 75 -1.82 6.33 -8.87
CA PHE A 75 -3.07 6.46 -9.61
C PHE A 75 -3.74 5.11 -9.87
N ALA A 76 -2.98 4.09 -10.26
CA ALA A 76 -3.50 2.74 -10.46
C ALA A 76 -4.23 2.21 -9.22
N SER A 77 -3.77 2.55 -8.01
CA SER A 77 -4.44 2.16 -6.76
C SER A 77 -5.78 2.84 -6.51
N ILE A 78 -6.09 3.95 -7.18
CA ILE A 78 -7.40 4.64 -7.09
C ILE A 78 -8.22 4.51 -8.37
N TRP A 79 -7.67 3.92 -9.43
CA TRP A 79 -8.31 3.84 -10.73
C TRP A 79 -9.66 3.12 -10.71
N PRO A 80 -9.85 2.00 -9.96
CA PRO A 80 -11.15 1.34 -9.87
C PRO A 80 -12.28 2.22 -9.33
N ASP A 81 -11.93 3.16 -8.46
CA ASP A 81 -12.85 4.17 -7.98
C ASP A 81 -13.00 5.32 -8.98
N PHE A 82 -11.92 5.74 -9.64
CA PHE A 82 -11.95 6.77 -10.69
C PHE A 82 -12.89 6.42 -11.87
N VAL A 83 -12.99 5.14 -12.25
CA VAL A 83 -13.89 4.68 -13.33
C VAL A 83 -15.36 4.69 -12.96
N ARG A 84 -15.72 4.94 -11.69
CA ARG A 84 -17.12 5.14 -11.27
C ARG A 84 -17.73 6.45 -11.79
N ASN A 85 -16.90 7.40 -12.22
CA ASN A 85 -17.37 8.69 -12.73
C ASN A 85 -18.22 8.53 -14.00
N ARG A 86 -19.54 8.77 -13.86
CA ARG A 86 -20.55 8.65 -14.92
C ARG A 86 -20.41 9.68 -16.05
N SER A 87 -19.66 10.76 -15.86
CA SER A 87 -19.36 11.72 -16.93
C SER A 87 -18.52 11.12 -18.05
N PHE A 88 -17.89 9.96 -17.83
CA PHE A 88 -17.10 9.23 -18.83
C PHE A 88 -17.78 7.90 -19.13
N GLU A 89 -18.85 7.93 -19.92
CA GLU A 89 -19.78 6.82 -20.12
C GLU A 89 -19.12 5.50 -20.55
N ASN A 90 -18.25 5.54 -21.57
CA ASN A 90 -17.56 4.34 -22.07
C ASN A 90 -16.70 3.69 -20.98
N ARG A 91 -15.85 4.50 -20.33
CA ARG A 91 -14.99 4.04 -19.23
C ARG A 91 -15.82 3.49 -18.08
N HIS A 92 -16.91 4.17 -17.71
CA HIS A 92 -17.81 3.71 -16.66
C HIS A 92 -18.45 2.36 -17.00
N LYS A 93 -19.02 2.21 -18.19
CA LYS A 93 -19.70 0.98 -18.60
C LYS A 93 -18.75 -0.21 -18.69
N LEU A 94 -17.54 -0.01 -19.19
CA LEU A 94 -16.58 -1.09 -19.43
C LEU A 94 -15.86 -1.51 -18.13
N TYR A 95 -15.50 -0.55 -17.29
CA TYR A 95 -14.53 -0.80 -16.23
C TYR A 95 -15.11 -0.71 -14.80
N ASN A 96 -16.27 -0.10 -14.58
CA ASN A 96 -16.84 0.00 -13.23
C ASN A 96 -17.37 -1.35 -12.72
N GLN A 97 -16.94 -1.76 -11.52
CA GLN A 97 -17.39 -2.99 -10.87
C GLN A 97 -17.66 -2.76 -9.39
N GLY A 98 -18.83 -2.19 -9.08
CA GLY A 98 -19.15 -1.73 -7.72
C GLY A 98 -19.07 -2.81 -6.63
N ASN A 99 -19.47 -4.06 -6.94
CA ASN A 99 -19.48 -5.17 -5.98
C ASN A 99 -18.11 -5.83 -5.78
N TRP A 100 -17.04 -5.39 -6.45
CA TRP A 100 -15.68 -5.93 -6.27
C TRP A 100 -14.92 -5.27 -5.11
N HIS A 101 -15.44 -4.17 -4.55
CA HIS A 101 -14.76 -3.36 -3.54
C HIS A 101 -14.98 -3.85 -2.09
N TYR A 102 -15.81 -4.86 -1.87
CA TYR A 102 -16.14 -5.33 -0.53
C TYR A 102 -16.42 -6.82 -0.49
N ALA A 103 -16.31 -7.41 0.71
CA ALA A 103 -16.60 -8.80 1.01
C ALA A 103 -17.25 -8.89 2.41
N ALA A 104 -18.48 -8.41 2.52
CA ALA A 104 -19.22 -8.29 3.76
C ALA A 104 -19.56 -9.65 4.40
N ILE A 105 -19.00 -9.86 5.59
CA ILE A 105 -19.50 -10.77 6.61
C ILE A 105 -20.68 -10.10 7.31
N PHE A 106 -21.88 -10.70 7.23
CA PHE A 106 -23.05 -10.18 7.92
C PHE A 106 -23.02 -10.58 9.40
N TRP A 107 -23.33 -9.64 10.28
CA TRP A 107 -23.22 -9.87 11.72
C TRP A 107 -24.20 -9.02 12.50
N GLU A 108 -24.48 -9.41 13.73
CA GLU A 108 -25.27 -8.63 14.67
C GLU A 108 -24.48 -8.37 15.96
N GLN A 109 -24.80 -7.25 16.58
CA GLN A 109 -24.25 -6.85 17.87
C GLN A 109 -25.00 -7.57 19.00
N LYS A 110 -24.27 -8.30 19.85
CA LYS A 110 -24.77 -8.89 21.10
C LYS A 110 -24.15 -8.18 22.31
N SER A 111 -24.66 -8.49 23.50
CA SER A 111 -24.15 -7.91 24.76
C SER A 111 -22.72 -8.34 25.08
N ASP A 112 -22.30 -9.50 24.58
CA ASP A 112 -20.99 -10.13 24.80
C ASP A 112 -20.04 -10.01 23.60
N GLY A 113 -20.48 -9.46 22.46
CA GLY A 113 -19.64 -9.30 21.28
C GLY A 113 -20.37 -9.17 19.94
N ALA A 114 -19.68 -9.57 18.87
CA ALA A 114 -20.25 -9.68 17.53
C ALA A 114 -20.56 -11.15 17.21
N ARG A 115 -21.76 -11.42 16.67
CA ARG A 115 -22.16 -12.74 16.19
C ARG A 115 -22.30 -12.72 14.67
N ILE A 116 -21.59 -13.60 13.99
CA ILE A 116 -21.71 -13.79 12.53
C ILE A 116 -23.05 -14.45 12.20
N LEU A 117 -23.66 -14.02 11.10
CA LEU A 117 -24.89 -14.58 10.54
C LEU A 117 -24.54 -15.44 9.32
N GLU A 118 -24.21 -16.72 9.57
CA GLU A 118 -23.69 -17.65 8.53
C GLU A 118 -24.66 -17.87 7.35
N GLU A 119 -25.97 -17.82 7.60
CA GLU A 119 -27.01 -18.11 6.58
C GLU A 119 -27.65 -16.84 5.99
N PHE A 120 -26.98 -15.68 6.10
CA PHE A 120 -27.53 -14.43 5.61
C PHE A 120 -27.56 -14.38 4.07
N ARG A 121 -28.73 -14.07 3.48
CA ARG A 121 -28.96 -14.12 2.02
C ARG A 121 -28.65 -12.81 1.26
N GLY A 122 -28.05 -11.84 1.92
CA GLY A 122 -27.65 -10.56 1.29
C GLY A 122 -26.42 -10.70 0.39
N SER A 123 -26.31 -9.83 -0.64
CA SER A 123 -25.12 -9.80 -1.50
C SER A 123 -23.91 -9.24 -0.73
N GLY A 124 -22.98 -10.09 -0.33
CA GLY A 124 -21.78 -9.71 0.42
C GLY A 124 -20.67 -9.06 -0.42
N GLY A 125 -20.83 -8.88 -1.73
CA GLY A 125 -19.73 -8.48 -2.60
C GLY A 125 -18.72 -9.62 -2.85
N ILE A 126 -17.78 -9.39 -3.78
CA ILE A 126 -16.90 -10.43 -4.32
C ILE A 126 -15.42 -10.05 -4.32
N ALA A 127 -14.97 -9.16 -3.42
CA ALA A 127 -13.58 -8.74 -3.32
C ALA A 127 -12.59 -9.91 -3.16
N VAL A 128 -12.88 -10.85 -2.26
CA VAL A 128 -12.02 -12.01 -1.96
C VAL A 128 -11.75 -12.90 -3.18
N PRO A 129 -12.77 -13.44 -3.88
CA PRO A 129 -12.51 -14.22 -5.09
C PRO A 129 -11.86 -13.37 -6.20
N LYS A 130 -12.17 -12.07 -6.29
CA LYS A 130 -11.55 -11.19 -7.29
C LYS A 130 -10.04 -11.00 -7.09
N LEU A 131 -9.57 -10.88 -5.85
CA LEU A 131 -8.12 -10.87 -5.58
C LEU A 131 -7.42 -12.13 -6.09
N THR A 132 -8.07 -13.29 -5.95
CA THR A 132 -7.57 -14.55 -6.48
C THR A 132 -7.54 -14.54 -8.02
N ASP A 133 -8.58 -14.02 -8.66
CA ASP A 133 -8.65 -13.90 -10.12
C ASP A 133 -7.56 -12.97 -10.66
N PHE A 134 -7.33 -11.81 -10.02
CA PHE A 134 -6.29 -10.89 -10.45
C PHE A 134 -4.88 -11.47 -10.30
N GLU A 135 -4.59 -12.22 -9.21
CA GLU A 135 -3.32 -12.94 -9.10
C GLU A 135 -3.14 -13.95 -10.25
N LYS A 136 -4.20 -14.68 -10.63
CA LYS A 136 -4.15 -15.62 -11.76
C LYS A 136 -3.84 -14.89 -13.07
N THR A 137 -4.57 -13.82 -13.37
CA THR A 137 -4.33 -12.99 -14.57
C THR A 137 -2.90 -12.45 -14.60
N MET A 138 -2.37 -11.97 -13.47
CA MET A 138 -1.00 -11.46 -13.39
C MET A 138 0.07 -12.55 -13.58
N ARG A 139 -0.19 -13.79 -13.14
CA ARG A 139 0.77 -14.92 -13.25
C ARG A 139 0.77 -15.59 -14.62
N ASP A 140 -0.39 -15.65 -15.26
CA ASP A 140 -0.57 -16.45 -16.45
C ASP A 140 0.05 -15.74 -17.68
N PRO A 141 1.02 -16.37 -18.36
CA PRO A 141 1.71 -15.78 -19.50
C PRO A 141 0.81 -15.63 -20.75
N SER A 142 -0.35 -16.29 -20.79
CA SER A 142 -1.30 -16.18 -21.91
C SER A 142 -2.08 -14.87 -21.93
N TYR A 143 -2.22 -14.19 -20.78
CA TYR A 143 -2.84 -12.87 -20.71
C TYR A 143 -1.90 -11.79 -21.22
N LYS A 144 -2.46 -10.84 -21.98
CA LYS A 144 -1.73 -9.68 -22.50
C LYS A 144 -1.40 -8.69 -21.38
N ASP A 145 -0.41 -7.84 -21.63
CA ASP A 145 -0.02 -6.80 -20.66
C ASP A 145 -1.15 -5.78 -20.43
N GLU A 146 -2.00 -5.51 -21.43
CA GLU A 146 -3.21 -4.69 -21.29
C GLU A 146 -4.17 -5.25 -20.21
N GLU A 147 -4.40 -6.56 -20.21
CA GLU A 147 -5.26 -7.25 -19.25
C GLU A 147 -4.62 -7.30 -17.86
N LYS A 148 -3.29 -7.52 -17.82
CA LYS A 148 -2.51 -7.50 -16.58
C LYS A 148 -2.47 -6.10 -15.97
N ALA A 149 -2.47 -5.04 -16.76
CA ALA A 149 -2.52 -3.66 -16.26
C ALA A 149 -3.80 -3.39 -15.47
N LEU A 150 -4.95 -3.81 -16.01
CA LEU A 150 -6.24 -3.72 -15.33
C LEU A 150 -6.26 -4.59 -14.07
N ALA A 151 -5.71 -5.81 -14.13
CA ALA A 151 -5.62 -6.70 -12.98
C ALA A 151 -4.73 -6.12 -11.86
N ILE A 152 -3.60 -5.47 -12.20
CA ILE A 152 -2.75 -4.76 -11.24
C ILE A 152 -3.56 -3.63 -10.58
N ALA A 153 -4.18 -2.74 -11.36
CA ALA A 153 -4.93 -1.62 -10.80
C ALA A 153 -6.06 -2.08 -9.85
N TRP A 154 -6.84 -3.08 -10.27
CA TRP A 154 -7.85 -3.69 -9.43
C TRP A 154 -7.28 -4.37 -8.19
N TYR A 155 -6.17 -5.10 -8.30
CA TYR A 155 -5.52 -5.75 -7.16
C TYR A 155 -5.03 -4.72 -6.14
N LEU A 156 -4.35 -3.65 -6.58
CA LEU A 156 -3.87 -2.57 -5.70
C LEU A 156 -5.01 -1.95 -4.89
N HIS A 157 -6.16 -1.75 -5.54
CA HIS A 157 -7.34 -1.15 -4.93
C HIS A 157 -8.01 -2.12 -3.96
N VAL A 158 -8.46 -3.28 -4.44
CA VAL A 158 -9.25 -4.25 -3.66
C VAL A 158 -8.45 -4.81 -2.48
N ALA A 159 -7.13 -5.00 -2.63
CA ALA A 159 -6.30 -5.40 -1.50
C ALA A 159 -6.20 -4.28 -0.45
N GLY A 160 -6.23 -3.01 -0.87
CA GLY A 160 -6.41 -1.87 0.02
C GLY A 160 -7.76 -1.91 0.75
N ASP A 161 -8.86 -2.10 0.01
CA ASP A 161 -10.23 -2.15 0.53
C ASP A 161 -10.38 -3.21 1.61
N LEU A 162 -9.86 -4.41 1.36
CA LEU A 162 -9.95 -5.52 2.31
C LEU A 162 -9.25 -5.23 3.64
N HIS A 163 -8.38 -4.21 3.70
CA HIS A 163 -7.77 -3.77 4.96
C HIS A 163 -8.56 -2.67 5.68
N ASN A 164 -9.60 -2.09 5.07
CA ASN A 164 -10.56 -1.23 5.74
C ASN A 164 -11.64 -2.09 6.43
N PRO A 165 -11.77 -2.08 7.77
CA PRO A 165 -12.72 -2.96 8.47
C PRO A 165 -14.16 -2.87 7.95
N LEU A 166 -14.61 -1.69 7.52
CA LEU A 166 -15.98 -1.49 7.03
C LEU A 166 -16.26 -2.04 5.62
N HIS A 167 -15.23 -2.47 4.89
CA HIS A 167 -15.37 -3.20 3.62
C HIS A 167 -15.54 -4.71 3.79
N ASN A 168 -15.34 -5.20 5.02
CA ASN A 168 -15.30 -6.63 5.34
C ASN A 168 -16.59 -7.11 6.01
N ALA A 169 -17.54 -6.22 6.28
CA ALA A 169 -18.77 -6.60 6.98
C ALA A 169 -19.92 -5.63 6.80
N SER A 170 -21.11 -6.10 7.16
CA SER A 170 -22.33 -5.31 7.22
C SER A 170 -23.09 -5.67 8.50
N ARG A 171 -23.38 -4.67 9.33
CA ARG A 171 -24.03 -4.89 10.63
C ARG A 171 -25.54 -4.92 10.47
N VAL A 172 -26.15 -6.02 10.85
CA VAL A 172 -27.61 -6.24 10.83
C VAL A 172 -28.19 -5.74 12.17
N THR A 173 -29.26 -4.95 12.08
CA THR A 173 -30.02 -4.43 13.22
C THR A 173 -31.51 -4.48 12.91
N GLU A 174 -32.37 -4.24 13.90
CA GLU A 174 -33.82 -4.07 13.64
C GLU A 174 -34.11 -2.91 12.67
N LYS A 175 -33.28 -1.86 12.68
CA LYS A 175 -33.39 -0.72 11.77
C LYS A 175 -32.81 -1.01 10.38
N GLU A 176 -31.82 -1.88 10.32
CA GLU A 176 -31.11 -2.28 9.10
C GLU A 176 -31.15 -3.81 8.93
N PRO A 177 -32.32 -4.41 8.61
CA PRO A 177 -32.45 -5.86 8.49
C PRO A 177 -31.62 -6.45 7.36
N GLU A 178 -31.34 -5.66 6.31
CA GLU A 178 -30.47 -6.02 5.18
C GLU A 178 -28.98 -5.71 5.45
N GLY A 179 -28.65 -5.28 6.67
CA GLY A 179 -27.34 -4.80 7.05
C GLY A 179 -27.11 -3.31 6.74
N ASP A 180 -26.19 -2.70 7.48
CA ASP A 180 -25.92 -1.26 7.44
C ASP A 180 -24.98 -0.82 6.31
N GLN A 181 -24.72 -1.71 5.34
CA GLN A 181 -23.88 -1.50 4.17
C GLN A 181 -22.46 -1.07 4.54
N GLY A 182 -21.85 -1.77 5.51
CA GLY A 182 -20.53 -1.42 6.01
C GLY A 182 -20.52 -0.06 6.69
N GLY A 183 -21.54 0.25 7.47
CA GLY A 183 -21.66 1.53 8.16
C GLY A 183 -22.05 2.72 7.28
N ASN A 184 -22.39 2.51 6.00
CA ASN A 184 -22.92 3.58 5.14
C ASN A 184 -24.26 4.12 5.64
N LEU A 185 -25.08 3.25 6.23
CA LEU A 185 -26.35 3.64 6.84
C LEU A 185 -26.18 4.18 8.27
N PHE A 186 -24.97 4.13 8.84
CA PHE A 186 -24.66 4.70 10.16
C PHE A 186 -24.32 6.20 10.03
N VAL A 187 -25.34 7.05 10.01
CA VAL A 187 -25.19 8.51 9.87
C VAL A 187 -24.60 9.14 11.14
N LEU A 188 -23.45 9.81 11.01
CA LEU A 188 -22.79 10.59 12.07
C LEU A 188 -23.17 12.08 11.99
N VAL A 189 -23.22 12.62 10.78
CA VAL A 189 -23.66 13.99 10.49
C VAL A 189 -24.66 13.91 9.33
N PRO A 190 -25.89 14.41 9.48
CA PRO A 190 -26.86 14.38 8.40
C PRO A 190 -26.41 15.25 7.22
N ARG A 191 -26.84 14.85 6.03
CA ARG A 191 -26.72 15.68 4.83
C ARG A 191 -27.64 16.90 4.97
N THR A 192 -27.16 18.05 4.57
CA THR A 192 -27.92 19.30 4.46
C THR A 192 -27.78 19.85 3.03
N GLU A 193 -28.41 20.98 2.73
CA GLU A 193 -28.20 21.68 1.46
C GLU A 193 -26.74 22.11 1.25
N THR A 194 -26.02 22.37 2.35
CA THR A 194 -24.65 22.90 2.35
C THR A 194 -23.59 21.87 2.76
N SER A 195 -23.98 20.67 3.19
CA SER A 195 -23.09 19.63 3.65
C SER A 195 -23.51 18.27 3.11
N PHE A 196 -22.57 17.51 2.58
CA PHE A 196 -22.84 16.15 2.10
C PHE A 196 -23.15 15.14 3.22
N GLY A 197 -23.04 15.56 4.48
CA GLY A 197 -23.15 14.67 5.63
C GLY A 197 -21.90 13.79 5.78
N VAL A 198 -21.88 13.01 6.86
CA VAL A 198 -20.83 12.04 7.15
C VAL A 198 -21.49 10.80 7.73
N ASN A 199 -21.25 9.64 7.13
CA ASN A 199 -21.59 8.35 7.73
C ASN A 199 -20.32 7.68 8.28
N LEU A 200 -20.48 6.57 9.00
CA LEU A 200 -19.35 5.86 9.60
C LEU A 200 -18.37 5.36 8.55
N HIS A 201 -18.86 4.83 7.43
CA HIS A 201 -18.04 4.35 6.30
C HIS A 201 -17.10 5.46 5.78
N SER A 202 -17.68 6.52 5.23
CA SER A 202 -16.95 7.70 4.72
C SER A 202 -16.07 8.37 5.77
N TYR A 203 -16.38 8.24 7.07
CA TYR A 203 -15.50 8.72 8.13
C TYR A 203 -14.20 7.89 8.20
N TRP A 204 -14.30 6.55 8.13
CA TRP A 204 -13.15 5.64 8.13
C TRP A 204 -12.32 5.77 6.86
N ASP A 205 -12.97 5.83 5.72
CA ASP A 205 -12.36 5.99 4.40
C ASP A 205 -11.43 7.20 4.34
N SER A 206 -11.91 8.33 4.88
CA SER A 206 -11.19 9.61 4.87
C SER A 206 -10.40 9.90 6.14
N ILE A 207 -10.17 8.89 6.99
CA ILE A 207 -9.58 9.10 8.32
C ILE A 207 -8.18 9.72 8.26
N ILE A 208 -7.40 9.42 7.23
CA ILE A 208 -6.07 10.00 7.05
C ILE A 208 -6.18 11.46 6.65
N GLY A 209 -6.98 11.80 5.64
CA GLY A 209 -7.21 13.19 5.22
C GLY A 209 -7.77 14.05 6.36
N ARG A 210 -8.62 13.50 7.22
CA ARG A 210 -9.15 14.21 8.40
C ARG A 210 -8.09 14.51 9.45
N VAL A 211 -7.13 13.61 9.68
CA VAL A 211 -6.09 13.75 10.72
C VAL A 211 -4.83 14.46 10.21
N LYS A 212 -4.57 14.36 8.91
CA LYS A 212 -3.40 14.90 8.22
C LYS A 212 -3.83 15.73 7.00
N PRO A 213 -4.69 16.76 7.14
CA PRO A 213 -5.18 17.49 5.98
C PRO A 213 -4.04 18.08 5.15
N ARG A 214 -4.19 18.04 3.82
CA ARG A 214 -3.32 18.78 2.91
C ARG A 214 -3.49 20.27 3.19
N LYS A 215 -2.38 20.99 3.37
CA LYS A 215 -2.40 22.41 3.77
C LYS A 215 -2.18 23.37 2.60
N ASN A 216 -1.49 22.90 1.57
CA ASN A 216 -1.05 23.69 0.42
C ASN A 216 -1.44 22.97 -0.87
N ASP A 217 -1.26 23.64 -2.01
CA ASP A 217 -1.41 23.05 -3.34
C ASP A 217 -0.16 22.22 -3.72
N GLU A 218 0.14 21.22 -2.90
CA GLU A 218 1.25 20.27 -3.09
C GLU A 218 0.84 19.17 -4.06
N TRP A 219 1.80 18.57 -4.77
CA TRP A 219 1.56 17.33 -5.49
C TRP A 219 1.26 16.18 -4.52
N ASP A 220 0.51 15.18 -4.96
CA ASP A 220 0.17 14.01 -4.13
C ASP A 220 1.41 13.33 -3.55
N THR A 221 2.44 13.12 -4.35
CA THR A 221 3.67 12.47 -3.89
C THR A 221 4.37 13.27 -2.80
N ASP A 222 4.38 14.59 -2.91
CA ASP A 222 5.08 15.47 -1.98
C ASP A 222 4.37 15.52 -0.61
N TYR A 223 3.05 15.49 -0.63
CA TYR A 223 2.21 15.43 0.57
C TYR A 223 2.17 14.01 1.20
N LEU A 224 2.01 12.96 0.41
CA LEU A 224 1.70 11.61 0.89
C LEU A 224 2.94 10.77 1.21
N ARG A 225 4.03 10.90 0.44
CA ARG A 225 5.24 10.06 0.65
C ARG A 225 5.87 10.27 2.03
N PRO A 226 5.95 11.50 2.59
CA PRO A 226 6.38 11.69 3.97
C PRO A 226 5.46 11.05 5.01
N ILE A 227 4.14 11.00 4.76
CA ILE A 227 3.17 10.35 5.64
C ILE A 227 3.38 8.83 5.62
N ALA A 228 3.47 8.23 4.41
CA ALA A 228 3.75 6.81 4.22
C ALA A 228 5.03 6.38 4.93
N ARG A 229 6.14 7.12 4.78
CA ARG A 229 7.41 6.85 5.47
C ARG A 229 7.29 6.92 6.99
N LYS A 230 6.50 7.87 7.53
CA LYS A 230 6.21 7.93 8.98
C LYS A 230 5.40 6.72 9.44
N PHE A 231 4.51 6.19 8.61
CA PHE A 231 3.72 5.00 8.91
C PHE A 231 4.62 3.75 8.95
N MET A 232 5.45 3.55 7.92
CA MET A 232 6.44 2.47 7.87
C MET A 232 7.44 2.54 9.04
N LYS A 233 7.93 3.74 9.40
CA LYS A 233 8.81 3.91 10.58
C LYS A 233 8.11 3.51 11.88
N LYS A 234 6.80 3.79 11.99
CA LYS A 234 6.03 3.48 13.20
C LYS A 234 5.67 1.99 13.30
N HIS A 235 5.45 1.35 12.16
CA HIS A 235 5.11 -0.06 12.05
C HIS A 235 6.06 -0.73 11.03
N PRO A 236 7.33 -0.98 11.40
CA PRO A 236 8.27 -1.64 10.51
C PRO A 236 7.75 -3.01 10.07
N VAL A 237 8.12 -3.48 8.87
CA VAL A 237 7.63 -4.75 8.30
C VAL A 237 7.73 -5.93 9.26
N ARG A 238 8.84 -6.04 10.02
CA ARG A 238 9.05 -7.08 11.05
C ARG A 238 7.97 -7.15 12.14
N THR A 239 7.24 -6.06 12.37
CA THR A 239 6.13 -6.04 13.33
C THR A 239 4.91 -6.83 12.86
N PHE A 240 4.92 -7.27 11.60
CA PHE A 240 3.85 -8.01 10.97
C PHE A 240 4.26 -9.43 10.56
N ASP A 241 5.45 -9.94 10.89
CA ASP A 241 6.02 -11.19 10.34
C ASP A 241 5.03 -12.37 10.34
N LYS A 242 4.27 -12.57 11.43
CA LYS A 242 3.25 -13.63 11.52
C LYS A 242 2.07 -13.42 10.57
N THR A 243 1.59 -12.18 10.43
CA THR A 243 0.46 -11.80 9.56
C THR A 243 0.86 -11.60 8.09
N MET A 244 2.15 -11.42 7.81
CA MET A 244 2.68 -11.21 6.45
C MET A 244 2.77 -12.50 5.63
N LEU A 245 2.86 -13.66 6.30
CA LEU A 245 2.90 -14.97 5.64
C LEU A 245 1.51 -15.47 5.20
N GLU A 246 0.46 -14.87 5.73
CA GLU A 246 -0.92 -15.21 5.38
C GLU A 246 -1.26 -14.72 3.97
N ARG A 247 -1.54 -15.65 3.07
CA ARG A 247 -1.96 -15.38 1.68
C ARG A 247 -3.43 -15.73 1.43
N ASP A 248 -4.14 -16.29 2.41
CA ASP A 248 -5.59 -16.51 2.32
C ASP A 248 -6.33 -15.17 2.47
N TYR A 249 -6.94 -14.71 1.38
CA TYR A 249 -7.76 -13.51 1.38
C TYR A 249 -9.00 -13.63 2.27
N ASN A 250 -9.50 -14.83 2.56
CA ASN A 250 -10.57 -14.99 3.56
C ASN A 250 -10.04 -14.67 4.97
N SER A 251 -8.78 -14.98 5.25
CA SER A 251 -8.12 -14.61 6.50
C SER A 251 -7.99 -13.10 6.62
N TRP A 252 -7.60 -12.40 5.54
CA TRP A 252 -7.57 -10.92 5.51
C TRP A 252 -8.96 -10.31 5.75
N ASN A 253 -10.01 -10.90 5.16
CA ASN A 253 -11.38 -10.49 5.38
C ASN A 253 -11.79 -10.62 6.87
N ARG A 254 -11.50 -11.79 7.48
CA ARG A 254 -11.77 -12.06 8.90
C ARG A 254 -10.98 -11.14 9.84
N GLU A 255 -9.75 -10.77 9.49
CA GLU A 255 -8.97 -9.78 10.25
C GLU A 255 -9.69 -8.42 10.31
N GLY A 256 -10.22 -7.96 9.18
CA GLY A 256 -11.03 -6.73 9.10
C GLY A 256 -12.27 -6.80 9.99
N PHE A 257 -13.01 -7.91 9.91
CA PHE A 257 -14.18 -8.19 10.75
C PHE A 257 -13.88 -8.13 12.24
N ALA A 258 -12.74 -8.68 12.68
CA ALA A 258 -12.37 -8.73 14.10
C ALA A 258 -12.24 -7.35 14.77
N PHE A 259 -12.09 -6.27 14.00
CA PHE A 259 -12.00 -4.91 14.53
C PHE A 259 -13.34 -4.21 14.72
N LEU A 260 -14.43 -4.77 14.20
CA LEU A 260 -15.70 -4.05 14.11
C LEU A 260 -16.29 -3.74 15.46
N HIS A 261 -16.50 -4.77 16.28
CA HIS A 261 -16.99 -4.62 17.63
C HIS A 261 -16.04 -3.81 18.53
N PRO A 262 -14.76 -4.21 18.73
CA PRO A 262 -13.89 -3.58 19.73
C PRO A 262 -13.37 -2.18 19.36
N VAL A 263 -13.47 -1.77 18.09
CA VAL A 263 -12.89 -0.49 17.64
C VAL A 263 -13.85 0.33 16.78
N VAL A 264 -14.47 -0.27 15.75
CA VAL A 264 -15.21 0.51 14.74
C VAL A 264 -16.56 0.99 15.26
N TYR A 265 -17.35 0.12 15.86
CA TYR A 265 -18.67 0.45 16.41
C TYR A 265 -18.63 0.78 17.92
N ASP A 266 -17.51 0.57 18.60
CA ASP A 266 -17.35 0.93 20.03
C ASP A 266 -17.38 2.45 20.25
N GLY A 267 -18.42 2.93 20.94
CA GLY A 267 -18.54 4.31 21.40
C GLY A 267 -18.79 5.34 20.30
N VAL A 268 -19.40 4.93 19.18
CA VAL A 268 -19.97 5.82 18.17
C VAL A 268 -21.49 5.88 18.30
N GLU A 269 -22.04 7.06 18.07
CA GLU A 269 -23.47 7.33 18.17
C GLU A 269 -23.95 7.99 16.88
N ARG A 270 -25.18 7.64 16.48
CA ARG A 270 -25.81 8.25 15.32
C ARG A 270 -26.10 9.72 15.58
N GLY A 271 -25.91 10.56 14.58
CA GLY A 271 -26.13 12.02 14.68
C GLY A 271 -25.05 12.77 15.46
N ASN A 272 -24.00 12.09 15.92
CA ASN A 272 -22.89 12.71 16.65
C ASN A 272 -21.55 12.46 15.93
N LEU A 273 -20.70 13.50 15.90
CA LEU A 273 -19.32 13.32 15.49
C LEU A 273 -18.55 12.47 16.52
N PRO A 274 -17.62 11.60 16.09
CA PRO A 274 -16.91 10.74 17.03
C PRO A 274 -16.08 11.51 18.06
N SER A 275 -16.09 11.01 19.30
CA SER A 275 -15.33 11.58 20.42
C SER A 275 -13.82 11.63 20.12
N LYS A 276 -13.07 12.54 20.77
CA LYS A 276 -11.60 12.60 20.61
C LYS A 276 -10.93 11.25 20.90
N LYS A 277 -11.44 10.51 21.88
CA LYS A 277 -10.97 9.16 22.24
C LYS A 277 -11.17 8.18 21.08
N TYR A 278 -12.36 8.16 20.49
CA TYR A 278 -12.65 7.33 19.32
C TYR A 278 -11.71 7.66 18.16
N ARG A 279 -11.62 8.94 17.77
CA ARG A 279 -10.79 9.40 16.65
C ARG A 279 -9.34 8.94 16.77
N LYS A 280 -8.76 9.00 17.98
CA LYS A 280 -7.39 8.53 18.26
C LYS A 280 -7.24 7.02 18.08
N ARG A 281 -8.20 6.22 18.54
CA ARG A 281 -8.20 4.75 18.40
C ARG A 281 -8.37 4.34 16.94
N ALA A 282 -9.38 4.90 16.26
CA ALA A 282 -9.66 4.64 14.85
C ALA A 282 -8.44 4.98 13.98
N PHE A 283 -7.82 6.16 14.16
CA PHE A 283 -6.61 6.53 13.41
C PHE A 283 -5.42 5.60 13.71
N LYS A 284 -5.26 5.15 14.98
CA LYS A 284 -4.21 4.20 15.34
C LYS A 284 -4.37 2.87 14.58
N LEU A 285 -5.61 2.37 14.47
CA LEU A 285 -5.93 1.14 13.73
C LEU A 285 -5.78 1.36 12.22
N ALA A 286 -6.41 2.39 11.65
CA ALA A 286 -6.35 2.68 10.22
C ALA A 286 -4.90 2.82 9.72
N ARG A 287 -4.05 3.54 10.46
CA ARG A 287 -2.61 3.62 10.14
C ARG A 287 -1.94 2.24 10.11
N LYS A 288 -2.27 1.35 11.05
CA LYS A 288 -1.71 -0.01 11.10
C LYS A 288 -2.18 -0.80 9.87
N GLN A 289 -3.47 -0.77 9.57
CA GLN A 289 -4.07 -1.51 8.45
C GLN A 289 -3.57 -1.03 7.08
N ILE A 290 -3.49 0.28 6.84
CA ILE A 290 -2.92 0.85 5.61
C ILE A 290 -1.45 0.44 5.44
N THR A 291 -0.68 0.40 6.53
CA THR A 291 0.72 -0.04 6.46
C THR A 291 0.83 -1.52 6.12
N LEU A 292 0.01 -2.35 6.75
CA LEU A 292 -0.06 -3.79 6.49
C LEU A 292 -0.51 -4.08 5.04
N ALA A 293 -1.52 -3.37 4.54
CA ALA A 293 -1.98 -3.45 3.16
C ALA A 293 -0.83 -3.18 2.18
N GLY A 294 -0.10 -2.08 2.39
CA GLY A 294 1.02 -1.71 1.53
C GLY A 294 2.12 -2.77 1.51
N TYR A 295 2.46 -3.33 2.68
CA TYR A 295 3.43 -4.43 2.76
C TYR A 295 2.95 -5.70 2.06
N ARG A 296 1.71 -6.12 2.27
CA ARG A 296 1.12 -7.30 1.60
C ARG A 296 1.09 -7.13 0.08
N ILE A 297 0.70 -5.95 -0.40
CA ILE A 297 0.70 -5.63 -1.83
C ILE A 297 2.12 -5.66 -2.40
N GLY A 298 3.08 -4.99 -1.75
CA GLY A 298 4.48 -4.99 -2.20
C GLY A 298 5.08 -6.40 -2.27
N ASN A 299 4.81 -7.23 -1.27
CA ASN A 299 5.22 -8.65 -1.26
C ASN A 299 4.54 -9.45 -2.37
N ALA A 300 3.25 -9.25 -2.62
CA ALA A 300 2.53 -9.90 -3.70
C ALA A 300 3.14 -9.53 -5.06
N MET A 301 3.37 -8.24 -5.32
CA MET A 301 3.99 -7.78 -6.57
C MET A 301 5.39 -8.39 -6.77
N ASN A 302 6.20 -8.41 -5.70
CA ASN A 302 7.49 -9.10 -5.74
C ASN A 302 7.32 -10.59 -6.09
N ALA A 303 6.41 -11.31 -5.45
CA ALA A 303 6.18 -12.73 -5.70
C ALA A 303 5.59 -13.05 -7.09
N LEU A 304 4.86 -12.10 -7.68
CA LEU A 304 4.21 -12.25 -8.99
C LEU A 304 5.19 -11.99 -10.14
N PHE A 305 6.03 -10.97 -10.01
CA PHE A 305 6.80 -10.42 -11.15
C PHE A 305 8.31 -10.65 -11.08
N SER A 306 8.82 -11.36 -10.07
CA SER A 306 10.22 -11.82 -10.03
C SER A 306 10.54 -12.76 -11.19
N GLU A 307 11.62 -12.51 -11.92
CA GLU A 307 12.05 -13.33 -13.07
C GLU A 307 12.49 -14.76 -12.73
N ASN A 308 12.57 -15.13 -11.44
CA ASN A 308 12.95 -16.47 -10.99
C ASN A 308 12.07 -16.96 -9.83
N GLN A 309 10.96 -17.64 -10.13
CA GLN A 309 10.22 -18.40 -9.10
C GLN A 309 11.07 -19.55 -8.50
N ALA A 310 12.07 -20.06 -9.25
CA ALA A 310 12.97 -21.12 -8.79
C ALA A 310 14.02 -20.67 -7.74
N ALA A 311 14.22 -19.37 -7.53
CA ALA A 311 15.19 -18.85 -6.56
C ALA A 311 14.61 -18.64 -5.15
N PHE A 312 13.30 -18.88 -4.95
CA PHE A 312 12.63 -18.64 -3.67
C PHE A 312 13.02 -19.61 -2.55
N TYR A 313 13.82 -20.66 -2.84
CA TYR A 313 14.33 -21.61 -1.84
C TYR A 313 15.86 -21.70 -1.76
N LYS A 314 16.59 -20.70 -2.28
CA LYS A 314 18.01 -20.51 -1.95
C LYS A 314 18.31 -19.02 -1.84
N HIS A 315 18.23 -18.47 -0.62
CA HIS A 315 19.17 -17.41 -0.26
C HIS A 315 20.47 -18.09 0.15
N PRO A 316 21.60 -17.68 -0.46
CA PRO A 316 22.33 -16.61 0.19
C PRO A 316 23.04 -15.65 -0.79
N CYS A 317 22.95 -14.33 -0.58
CA CYS A 317 23.92 -13.40 -1.17
C CYS A 317 25.03 -13.25 -0.13
N GLU A 318 26.20 -13.85 -0.33
CA GLU A 318 27.11 -14.05 0.81
C GLU A 318 28.13 -12.95 1.06
N VAL A 319 28.48 -12.04 0.11
CA VAL A 319 29.52 -11.04 0.41
C VAL A 319 29.36 -9.72 -0.36
N ILE A 320 29.26 -8.59 0.37
CA ILE A 320 29.45 -7.24 -0.18
C ILE A 320 30.87 -6.74 0.12
N ARG A 321 31.51 -6.06 -0.84
CA ARG A 321 32.66 -5.17 -0.58
C ARG A 321 32.24 -3.71 -0.55
N VAL A 322 32.63 -3.03 0.51
CA VAL A 322 32.11 -1.70 0.85
C VAL A 322 33.23 -0.76 1.27
N VAL A 323 33.25 0.45 0.72
CA VAL A 323 34.21 1.50 1.12
C VAL A 323 33.67 2.26 2.32
N ARG A 324 34.45 2.30 3.42
CA ARG A 324 34.12 3.07 4.63
C ARG A 324 34.57 4.53 4.50
N TYR A 325 33.66 5.48 4.67
CA TYR A 325 34.02 6.84 5.10
C TYR A 325 33.85 6.95 6.62
N PRO A 326 34.86 7.45 7.37
CA PRO A 326 34.58 7.90 8.73
C PRO A 326 33.72 9.17 8.65
N ILE A 327 32.55 9.17 9.31
CA ILE A 327 31.74 10.39 9.48
C ILE A 327 32.54 11.35 10.37
N SER A 328 33.30 12.23 9.73
CA SER A 328 34.05 13.31 10.36
C SER A 328 33.41 14.63 9.98
N LYS A 329 33.20 15.53 10.94
CA LYS A 329 32.73 16.89 10.68
C LYS A 329 33.71 17.72 9.82
N ARG A 330 34.92 17.23 9.53
CA ARG A 330 35.94 17.89 8.70
C ARG A 330 36.60 16.92 7.71
N ARG A 331 36.61 17.30 6.43
CA ARG A 331 37.19 16.54 5.32
C ARG A 331 38.73 16.70 5.35
N THR A 332 39.49 15.62 5.53
CA THR A 332 40.95 15.63 5.37
C THR A 332 41.35 14.97 4.04
N LEU A 333 42.26 15.59 3.29
CA LEU A 333 42.61 15.26 1.89
C LEU A 333 43.38 13.94 1.68
N ASN A 334 44.00 13.35 2.71
CA ASN A 334 44.82 12.13 2.58
C ASN A 334 44.26 10.96 3.40
N GLN A 335 43.05 10.48 3.09
CA GLN A 335 42.50 9.27 3.72
C GLN A 335 42.65 8.05 2.81
N LYS A 336 43.27 6.99 3.32
CA LYS A 336 43.36 5.68 2.65
C LYS A 336 41.98 5.00 2.66
N LEU A 337 41.52 4.57 1.49
CA LEU A 337 40.30 3.77 1.34
C LEU A 337 40.47 2.43 2.06
N ARG A 338 39.46 2.01 2.81
CA ARG A 338 39.42 0.71 3.50
C ARG A 338 38.13 -0.03 3.12
N ILE A 339 38.24 -1.32 2.81
CA ILE A 339 37.10 -2.14 2.40
C ILE A 339 36.81 -3.20 3.47
N ALA A 340 35.53 -3.39 3.82
CA ALA A 340 35.10 -4.46 4.71
C ALA A 340 34.26 -5.51 3.96
N LEU A 341 34.36 -6.77 4.39
CA LEU A 341 33.39 -7.82 4.07
C LEU A 341 32.17 -7.63 4.98
N LEU A 342 31.01 -7.40 4.38
CA LEU A 342 29.76 -7.33 5.13
C LEU A 342 28.78 -8.39 4.63
N ASN A 343 28.28 -9.21 5.57
CA ASN A 343 27.21 -10.19 5.35
C ASN A 343 25.84 -9.49 5.46
N VAL A 344 25.56 -8.54 4.57
CA VAL A 344 24.27 -7.84 4.47
C VAL A 344 23.77 -7.90 3.04
N CYS A 345 22.45 -7.83 2.85
CA CYS A 345 21.82 -7.77 1.53
C CYS A 345 21.21 -6.38 1.35
N PRO A 346 21.78 -5.48 0.54
CA PRO A 346 21.09 -4.25 0.19
C PRO A 346 19.85 -4.62 -0.63
N PRO A 347 18.74 -3.90 -0.50
CA PRO A 347 17.49 -4.26 -1.17
C PRO A 347 17.55 -4.30 -2.71
N ASN A 348 18.64 -3.85 -3.37
CA ASN A 348 18.73 -3.69 -4.83
C ASN A 348 20.09 -4.13 -5.42
N ARG A 349 20.09 -4.88 -6.54
CA ARG A 349 21.21 -4.97 -7.51
C ARG A 349 21.25 -3.74 -8.45
N GLY A 350 21.09 -2.56 -7.88
CA GLY A 350 21.18 -1.27 -8.56
C GLY A 350 21.66 -0.27 -7.54
N MET A 351 22.83 0.34 -7.82
CA MET A 351 23.54 1.23 -6.91
C MET A 351 22.64 2.35 -6.39
N VAL A 352 22.08 2.18 -5.20
CA VAL A 352 21.62 3.29 -4.36
C VAL A 352 22.75 3.56 -3.37
N ALA A 353 23.35 4.73 -3.53
CA ALA A 353 24.48 5.21 -2.78
C ALA A 353 24.18 5.20 -1.27
N ARG A 354 25.08 4.58 -0.50
CA ARG A 354 25.25 4.78 0.95
C ARG A 354 24.27 4.13 1.93
N PRO A 355 24.24 2.78 2.03
CA PRO A 355 23.72 2.11 3.21
C PRO A 355 24.43 2.58 4.50
N VAL A 356 23.67 2.60 5.61
CA VAL A 356 24.19 2.81 6.97
C VAL A 356 23.94 1.55 7.78
N THR A 357 24.97 1.00 8.42
CA THR A 357 24.83 -0.14 9.35
C THR A 357 25.63 0.07 10.63
N SER A 358 25.20 -0.58 11.70
CA SER A 358 25.83 -0.52 13.02
C SER A 358 26.84 -1.67 13.13
N ILE A 359 28.12 -1.34 13.33
CA ILE A 359 29.17 -2.33 13.59
C ILE A 359 29.65 -2.19 15.03
N LYS A 360 30.00 -3.31 15.67
CA LYS A 360 30.73 -3.27 16.94
C LYS A 360 32.21 -3.14 16.64
N ALA A 361 32.88 -2.17 17.25
CA ALA A 361 34.34 -2.11 17.25
C ALA A 361 34.81 -1.69 18.64
N ASN A 362 35.76 -2.43 19.21
CA ASN A 362 36.29 -2.20 20.57
C ASN A 362 35.19 -2.09 21.64
N GLY A 363 34.15 -2.94 21.56
CA GLY A 363 33.04 -2.97 22.51
C GLY A 363 31.98 -1.88 22.35
N ASN A 364 32.15 -0.92 21.44
CA ASN A 364 31.20 0.16 21.18
C ASN A 364 30.45 -0.06 19.86
N GLU A 365 29.17 0.30 19.84
CA GLU A 365 28.34 0.27 18.64
C GLU A 365 28.52 1.57 17.83
N LEU A 366 28.98 1.44 16.59
CA LEU A 366 29.30 2.54 15.70
C LEU A 366 28.42 2.45 14.45
N ASN A 367 27.65 3.50 14.18
CA ASN A 367 26.95 3.66 12.91
C ASN A 367 27.94 4.09 11.83
N VAL A 368 28.02 3.31 10.76
CA VAL A 368 28.96 3.54 9.67
C VAL A 368 28.20 3.57 8.35
N GLU A 369 28.55 4.55 7.52
CA GLU A 369 28.04 4.75 6.16
C GLU A 369 29.04 4.21 5.14
N PHE A 370 28.52 3.71 4.03
CA PHE A 370 29.19 2.69 3.24
C PHE A 370 28.86 2.84 1.75
N ASP A 371 29.85 3.04 0.87
CA ASP A 371 29.60 2.97 -0.58
C ASP A 371 29.74 1.51 -1.08
N VAL A 372 28.67 0.98 -1.70
CA VAL A 372 28.65 -0.37 -2.29
C VAL A 372 29.23 -0.29 -3.70
N ILE A 373 30.42 -0.86 -3.88
CA ILE A 373 31.12 -0.84 -5.17
C ILE A 373 30.76 -2.04 -6.04
N ARG A 374 30.54 -3.22 -5.43
CA ARG A 374 30.24 -4.47 -6.14
C ARG A 374 29.69 -5.52 -5.19
N VAL A 375 28.82 -6.39 -5.72
CA VAL A 375 28.26 -7.56 -5.04
C VAL A 375 28.87 -8.82 -5.68
N PHE A 376 29.21 -9.81 -4.85
CA PHE A 376 29.80 -11.08 -5.30
C PHE A 376 28.93 -12.26 -4.87
N ASP A 377 28.96 -13.32 -5.67
CA ASP A 377 28.18 -14.53 -5.38
C ASP A 377 28.90 -15.45 -4.37
N SER A 378 30.18 -15.20 -4.06
CA SER A 378 30.94 -15.91 -3.01
C SER A 378 32.10 -15.08 -2.44
N GLU A 379 32.57 -15.44 -1.24
CA GLU A 379 33.75 -14.83 -0.60
C GLU A 379 35.03 -15.03 -1.43
N ALA A 380 35.18 -16.17 -2.09
CA ALA A 380 36.32 -16.46 -2.95
C ALA A 380 36.44 -15.46 -4.12
N GLN A 381 35.34 -15.20 -4.83
CA GLN A 381 35.29 -14.19 -5.90
C GLN A 381 35.60 -12.79 -5.37
N ALA A 382 35.09 -12.46 -4.19
CA ALA A 382 35.37 -11.18 -3.56
C ALA A 382 36.86 -11.02 -3.21
N LYS A 383 37.53 -12.08 -2.73
CA LYS A 383 38.98 -12.08 -2.42
C LYS A 383 39.84 -11.99 -3.68
N GLU A 384 39.48 -12.72 -4.74
CA GLU A 384 40.18 -12.65 -6.03
C GLU A 384 40.13 -11.24 -6.63
N TYR A 385 38.95 -10.62 -6.65
CA TYR A 385 38.79 -9.25 -7.12
C TYR A 385 39.65 -8.25 -6.32
N ALA A 386 39.77 -8.45 -5.01
CA ALA A 386 40.57 -7.56 -4.16
C ALA A 386 42.07 -7.70 -4.41
N ALA A 387 42.56 -8.93 -4.55
CA ALA A 387 43.95 -9.18 -4.91
C ALA A 387 44.29 -8.54 -6.25
N LYS A 388 43.41 -8.70 -7.26
CA LYS A 388 43.57 -8.09 -8.59
C LYS A 388 43.61 -6.56 -8.56
N ASN A 389 42.88 -5.93 -7.65
CA ASN A 389 42.78 -4.47 -7.56
C ASN A 389 43.61 -3.85 -6.42
N LYS A 390 44.49 -4.63 -5.77
CA LYS A 390 45.36 -4.19 -4.66
C LYS A 390 44.62 -3.50 -3.51
N ILE A 391 43.51 -4.09 -3.08
CA ILE A 391 42.63 -3.55 -2.03
C ILE A 391 42.93 -4.19 -0.67
N GLU A 392 43.18 -3.40 0.38
CA GLU A 392 43.39 -3.86 1.77
C GLU A 392 42.06 -4.13 2.51
N ASP A 393 41.99 -5.22 3.28
CA ASP A 393 40.81 -5.62 4.06
C ASP A 393 40.79 -4.99 5.46
N ALA A 394 39.66 -4.43 5.86
CA ALA A 394 39.42 -3.87 7.18
C ALA A 394 38.79 -4.92 8.08
N VAL A 395 39.62 -5.71 8.73
CA VAL A 395 39.16 -6.65 9.76
C VAL A 395 38.68 -5.85 10.97
N TYR A 396 37.40 -5.98 11.32
CA TYR A 396 36.85 -5.52 12.60
C TYR A 396 36.64 -6.75 13.47
N ASN A 397 37.35 -6.83 14.59
CA ASN A 397 37.12 -7.84 15.63
C ASN A 397 36.03 -7.38 16.60
#